data_AF-A0A2N5YM43-F1
#
_entry.id   AF-A0A2N5YM43-F1
#
_cell.length_a   1.000
_cell.length_b   1.000
_cell.length_c   1.000
_cell.angle_alpha   90.00
_cell.angle_beta   90.00
_cell.angle_gamma   90.00
#
_symmetry.space_group_name_H-M   'P 1'
#
loop_
_entity.id
_entity.type
_entity.pdbx_description
1 polymer ?
#
loop_
_entity_poly.entity_id
_entity_poly.type
_entity_poly.pdbx_seq_one_letter_code
_entity_poly.pdbx_strand_id
1 'polypeptide(L)'
;MFHLLFIETINEYNPNQINMNNSKIKFLFYSIGLFFLLIGCEDKITEERIYTANVPVYMSYDELRSAVQVQSPIELENPGKMYFKDNYIFISEQLAGVHIIDNSNPSAPQNVAFINIPGNTEVAVFGNYLYVDSYVDLVVMDISSPGNATEVKRIENIFPYSTPSPDSDYPVAQLEPIKGVVTSWKIEEINETTEHTVSHFYYYEAYDMAVARETSGMSNQNTVVPNNSGSSTGIAGSMSRFIISKEHLYTVEESTMHVFDLANPNNPAEGTTIDITNLDWNSIVETIFPYNDYIFVGTQSGMLVYDISIPGTPVFTSEFSHITSCDPVVVENDTAYVTLRGGSACGSFNNQLDVIDVSNISS
;
A
#
# COMPACT_ATOMS: atom_id res chain seq x y z
N MET A 1 -11.71 -15.35 56.75
CA MET A 1 -12.50 -16.26 57.60
C MET A 1 -11.68 -17.55 57.76
N PHE A 2 -11.10 -17.77 58.96
CA PHE A 2 -10.48 -19.00 59.54
C PHE A 2 -9.59 -19.89 58.63
N HIS A 3 -8.26 -20.05 58.79
CA HIS A 3 -7.40 -20.50 59.92
C HIS A 3 -7.61 -21.94 60.42
N LEU A 4 -6.48 -22.64 60.60
CA LEU A 4 -6.19 -23.98 61.21
C LEU A 4 -6.18 -25.20 60.26
N LEU A 5 -5.01 -25.78 59.95
CA LEU A 5 -4.11 -26.66 60.76
C LEU A 5 -4.61 -28.12 60.80
N PHE A 6 -3.81 -29.05 60.26
CA PHE A 6 -3.35 -30.23 61.00
C PHE A 6 -2.09 -30.80 60.32
N ILE A 7 -0.98 -30.68 61.03
CA ILE A 7 0.21 -31.52 60.90
C ILE A 7 0.02 -32.63 61.94
N GLU A 8 0.01 -33.90 61.53
CA GLU A 8 0.40 -35.03 62.39
C GLU A 8 1.18 -36.07 61.58
N THR A 9 2.49 -36.09 61.83
CA THR A 9 3.36 -37.25 62.10
C THR A 9 3.11 -38.60 61.42
N ILE A 10 4.04 -38.92 60.52
CA ILE A 10 4.87 -40.14 60.42
C ILE A 10 4.27 -41.42 61.03
N ASN A 11 3.92 -42.37 60.16
CA ASN A 11 4.01 -43.78 60.48
C ASN A 11 4.90 -44.49 59.46
N GLU A 12 5.75 -45.36 60.01
CA GLU A 12 6.84 -46.10 59.39
C GLU A 12 6.42 -46.81 58.10
N TYR A 13 7.15 -46.56 57.03
CA TYR A 13 7.03 -47.29 55.78
C TYR A 13 7.59 -48.71 55.97
N ASN A 14 6.69 -49.67 56.15
CA ASN A 14 6.99 -51.09 56.17
C ASN A 14 7.20 -51.58 54.72
N PRO A 15 8.39 -52.07 54.32
CA PRO A 15 8.68 -52.39 52.92
C PRO A 15 7.99 -53.66 52.40
N ASN A 16 7.14 -54.31 53.18
CA ASN A 16 6.54 -55.61 52.82
C ASN A 16 5.07 -55.56 52.40
N GLN A 17 4.51 -54.41 52.03
CA GLN A 17 3.16 -54.35 51.44
C GLN A 17 3.06 -53.42 50.23
N ILE A 18 3.80 -53.74 49.17
CA ILE A 18 3.34 -53.40 47.81
C ILE A 18 3.18 -54.71 47.06
N ASN A 19 2.10 -55.42 47.35
CA ASN A 19 1.57 -56.42 46.44
C ASN A 19 0.81 -55.65 45.35
N MET A 20 1.55 -54.89 44.53
CA MET A 20 1.00 -54.35 43.29
C MET A 20 0.71 -55.56 42.42
N ASN A 21 -0.56 -55.94 42.40
CA ASN A 21 -1.08 -57.02 41.59
C ASN A 21 -0.50 -56.88 40.18
N ASN A 22 0.21 -57.90 39.67
CA ASN A 22 0.91 -57.87 38.38
C ASN A 22 0.02 -57.39 37.22
N SER A 23 -1.31 -57.47 37.38
CA SER A 23 -2.31 -56.90 36.48
C SER A 23 -2.29 -55.36 36.40
N LYS A 24 -2.09 -54.62 37.50
CA LYS A 24 -2.13 -53.15 37.51
C LYS A 24 -0.85 -52.50 36.98
N ILE A 25 0.32 -53.12 37.21
CA ILE A 25 1.60 -52.70 36.59
C ILE A 25 1.59 -52.99 35.09
N LYS A 26 1.04 -54.14 34.68
CA LYS A 26 0.81 -54.43 33.26
C LYS A 26 -0.17 -53.44 32.64
N PHE A 27 -1.25 -53.05 33.32
CA PHE A 27 -2.20 -52.07 32.78
C PHE A 27 -1.57 -50.69 32.59
N LEU A 28 -0.71 -50.24 33.52
CA LEU A 28 0.01 -48.96 33.40
C LEU A 28 1.06 -48.98 32.26
N PHE A 29 1.76 -50.11 32.07
CA PHE A 29 2.68 -50.31 30.94
C PHE A 29 1.95 -50.45 29.60
N TYR A 30 0.76 -51.09 29.58
CA TYR A 30 -0.08 -51.14 28.39
C TYR A 30 -0.67 -49.77 28.05
N SER A 31 -1.04 -48.94 29.04
CA SER A 31 -1.55 -47.59 28.78
C SER A 31 -0.47 -46.60 28.34
N ILE A 32 0.77 -46.72 28.83
CA ILE A 32 1.89 -45.89 28.36
C ILE A 32 2.38 -46.37 26.98
N GLY A 33 2.41 -47.69 26.74
CA GLY A 33 2.72 -48.24 25.41
C GLY A 33 1.67 -47.90 24.34
N LEU A 34 0.40 -47.74 24.72
CA LEU A 34 -0.66 -47.29 23.82
C LEU A 34 -0.58 -45.78 23.52
N PHE A 35 0.00 -44.97 24.42
CA PHE A 35 0.17 -43.53 24.23
C PHE A 35 1.35 -43.19 23.29
N PHE A 36 2.38 -44.04 23.25
CA PHE A 36 3.51 -43.89 22.30
C PHE A 36 3.18 -44.39 20.87
N LEU A 37 2.09 -45.12 20.67
CA LEU A 37 1.64 -45.59 19.36
C LEU A 37 0.72 -44.59 18.63
N LEU A 38 0.39 -43.47 19.25
CA LEU A 38 -0.43 -42.40 18.66
C LEU A 38 0.40 -41.20 18.17
N ILE A 39 1.73 -41.25 18.28
CA ILE A 39 2.61 -40.33 17.58
C ILE A 39 2.76 -40.87 16.15
N GLY A 40 1.70 -40.72 15.35
CA GLY A 40 1.74 -41.02 13.93
C GLY A 40 2.84 -40.20 13.27
N CYS A 41 3.66 -40.85 12.44
CA CYS A 41 4.50 -40.13 11.49
C CYS A 41 3.58 -39.26 10.63
N GLU A 42 3.82 -37.95 10.61
CA GLU A 42 3.34 -37.14 9.50
C GLU A 42 4.12 -37.60 8.26
N ASP A 43 3.46 -38.36 7.40
CA ASP A 43 4.02 -38.70 6.09
C ASP A 43 4.13 -37.40 5.30
N LYS A 44 5.36 -36.90 5.15
CA LYS A 44 5.69 -35.80 4.24
C LYS A 44 5.72 -36.35 2.83
N ILE A 45 4.81 -35.89 1.98
CA ILE A 45 4.81 -36.20 0.56
C ILE A 45 5.48 -35.02 -0.15
N THR A 46 6.56 -35.30 -0.88
CA THR A 46 7.21 -34.34 -1.76
C THR A 46 6.62 -34.47 -3.16
N GLU A 47 5.96 -33.44 -3.65
CA GLU A 47 5.48 -33.34 -5.03
C GLU A 47 6.45 -32.46 -5.84
N GLU A 48 6.94 -32.97 -6.97
CA GLU A 48 7.70 -32.19 -7.94
C GLU A 48 6.81 -31.84 -9.12
N ARG A 49 6.63 -30.55 -9.40
CA ARG A 49 5.81 -30.04 -10.48
C ARG A 49 6.64 -29.16 -11.41
N ILE A 50 6.68 -29.54 -12.68
CA ILE A 50 7.31 -28.75 -13.74
C ILE A 50 6.21 -28.00 -14.49
N TYR A 51 6.31 -26.68 -14.55
CA TYR A 51 5.36 -25.83 -15.28
C TYR A 51 5.99 -24.49 -15.69
N THR A 52 5.39 -23.84 -16.67
CA THR A 52 5.78 -22.49 -17.11
C THR A 52 5.04 -21.44 -16.28
N ALA A 53 5.77 -20.45 -15.76
CA ALA A 53 5.24 -19.43 -14.85
C ALA A 53 5.84 -18.04 -15.09
N ASN A 54 5.15 -17.01 -14.59
CA ASN A 54 5.70 -15.67 -14.35
C ASN A 54 6.70 -15.75 -13.19
N VAL A 55 8.00 -15.71 -13.49
CA VAL A 55 9.07 -15.69 -12.48
C VAL A 55 9.43 -14.22 -12.17
N PRO A 56 9.47 -13.81 -10.90
CA PRO A 56 9.76 -12.43 -10.53
C PRO A 56 11.22 -12.05 -10.84
N VAL A 57 11.41 -10.85 -11.38
CA VAL A 57 12.70 -10.19 -11.50
C VAL A 57 12.84 -9.18 -10.37
N TYR A 58 13.83 -9.39 -9.51
CA TYR A 58 14.05 -8.56 -8.33
C TYR A 58 15.07 -7.45 -8.57
N MET A 59 14.76 -6.27 -8.04
CA MET A 59 15.73 -5.24 -7.68
C MET A 59 15.93 -5.28 -6.17
N SER A 60 17.17 -5.41 -5.70
CA SER A 60 17.45 -5.47 -4.26
C SER A 60 17.10 -4.15 -3.56
N TYR A 61 16.79 -4.19 -2.26
CA TYR A 61 16.49 -2.96 -1.50
C TYR A 61 17.67 -1.98 -1.46
N ASP A 62 18.91 -2.48 -1.41
CA ASP A 62 20.10 -1.62 -1.47
C ASP A 62 20.22 -0.91 -2.82
N GLU A 63 19.94 -1.61 -3.92
CA GLU A 63 19.92 -1.04 -5.27
C GLU A 63 18.78 -0.02 -5.42
N LEU A 64 17.56 -0.36 -4.97
CA LEU A 64 16.41 0.54 -4.98
C LEU A 64 16.73 1.88 -4.30
N ARG A 65 17.32 1.83 -3.10
CA ARG A 65 17.56 3.02 -2.27
C ARG A 65 18.77 3.82 -2.75
N SER A 66 19.79 3.17 -3.30
CA SER A 66 20.95 3.87 -3.87
C SER A 66 20.69 4.45 -5.27
N ALA A 67 19.64 3.99 -5.95
CA ALA A 67 19.23 4.51 -7.25
C ALA A 67 18.59 5.91 -7.19
N VAL A 68 18.12 6.38 -6.02
CA VAL A 68 17.49 7.71 -5.92
C VAL A 68 18.50 8.83 -6.10
N GLN A 69 18.49 9.46 -7.27
CA GLN A 69 19.50 10.44 -7.67
C GLN A 69 18.94 11.47 -8.65
N VAL A 70 19.41 12.70 -8.54
CA VAL A 70 19.13 13.76 -9.52
C VAL A 70 20.06 13.60 -10.72
N GLN A 71 19.49 13.69 -11.91
CA GLN A 71 20.20 13.64 -13.18
C GLN A 71 19.75 14.76 -14.12
N SER A 72 20.46 14.89 -15.24
CA SER A 72 20.09 15.80 -16.32
C SER A 72 18.65 15.52 -16.80
N PRO A 73 17.93 16.55 -17.29
CA PRO A 73 16.61 16.39 -17.88
C PRO A 73 16.56 15.27 -18.92
N ILE A 74 15.50 14.48 -18.89
CA ILE A 74 15.17 13.49 -19.92
C ILE A 74 13.84 13.88 -20.60
N GLU A 75 13.55 13.29 -21.76
CA GLU A 75 12.25 13.49 -22.41
C GLU A 75 11.14 12.77 -21.64
N LEU A 76 9.92 13.31 -21.66
CA LEU A 76 8.73 12.67 -21.09
C LEU A 76 8.33 11.49 -21.97
N GLU A 77 8.22 10.29 -21.40
CA GLU A 77 7.81 9.08 -22.13
C GLU A 77 6.40 8.63 -21.74
N ASN A 78 6.15 8.43 -20.45
CA ASN A 78 4.90 7.96 -19.87
C ASN A 78 4.50 8.79 -18.62
N PRO A 79 4.18 10.09 -18.81
CA PRO A 79 3.84 10.98 -17.72
C PRO A 79 2.61 10.49 -16.95
N GLY A 80 2.71 10.52 -15.64
CA GLY A 80 1.64 10.27 -14.68
C GLY A 80 1.14 11.56 -14.04
N LYS A 81 1.12 11.58 -12.71
CA LYS A 81 0.54 12.67 -11.92
C LYS A 81 1.44 13.90 -11.93
N MET A 82 0.81 15.07 -11.81
CA MET A 82 1.51 16.35 -11.79
C MET A 82 1.15 17.19 -10.58
N TYR A 83 2.11 18.01 -10.14
CA TYR A 83 1.98 18.95 -9.04
C TYR A 83 2.54 20.31 -9.45
N PHE A 84 1.91 21.41 -9.05
CA PHE A 84 2.41 22.76 -9.32
C PHE A 84 2.77 23.50 -8.04
N LYS A 85 3.99 24.05 -7.95
CA LYS A 85 4.41 24.89 -6.83
C LYS A 85 5.47 25.91 -7.27
N ASP A 86 5.31 27.17 -6.89
CA ASP A 86 6.30 28.25 -7.09
C ASP A 86 6.84 28.36 -8.53
N ASN A 87 5.94 28.26 -9.52
CA ASN A 87 6.27 28.20 -10.95
C ASN A 87 7.00 26.94 -11.40
N TYR A 88 7.16 25.93 -10.56
CA TYR A 88 7.63 24.61 -10.98
C TYR A 88 6.46 23.65 -11.14
N ILE A 89 6.57 22.80 -12.16
CA ILE A 89 5.71 21.64 -12.36
C ILE A 89 6.56 20.40 -12.08
N PHE A 90 6.04 19.53 -11.22
CA PHE A 90 6.62 18.22 -10.92
C PHE A 90 5.74 17.19 -11.61
N ILE A 91 6.31 16.35 -12.47
CA ILE A 91 5.56 15.32 -13.20
C ILE A 91 6.18 13.97 -12.89
N SER A 92 5.40 13.06 -12.31
CA SER A 92 5.82 11.67 -12.17
C SER A 92 5.96 11.04 -13.56
N GLU A 93 7.10 10.43 -13.84
CA GLU A 93 7.33 9.49 -14.93
C GLU A 93 7.04 8.11 -14.38
N GLN A 94 5.98 7.45 -14.88
CA GLN A 94 5.44 6.26 -14.23
C GLN A 94 6.52 5.20 -14.03
N LEU A 95 6.69 4.78 -12.78
CA LEU A 95 7.66 3.78 -12.30
C LEU A 95 9.14 4.16 -12.43
N ALA A 96 9.47 5.38 -12.87
CA ALA A 96 10.85 5.78 -13.14
C ALA A 96 11.34 6.95 -12.28
N GLY A 97 10.52 7.97 -12.04
CA GLY A 97 11.00 9.15 -11.32
C GLY A 97 10.15 10.40 -11.50
N VAL A 98 10.75 11.56 -11.28
CA VAL A 98 10.05 12.87 -11.32
C VAL A 98 10.78 13.84 -12.22
N HIS A 99 10.08 14.36 -13.23
CA HIS A 99 10.50 15.52 -14.00
C HIS A 99 10.26 16.80 -13.22
N ILE A 100 11.21 17.72 -13.28
CA ILE A 100 11.09 19.06 -12.72
C ILE A 100 11.13 20.06 -13.86
N ILE A 101 10.02 20.78 -14.04
CA ILE A 101 9.84 21.73 -15.12
C ILE A 101 9.73 23.13 -14.52
N ASP A 102 10.62 24.02 -14.91
CA ASP A 102 10.50 25.45 -14.69
C ASP A 102 9.43 26.02 -15.63
N ASN A 103 8.34 26.50 -15.05
CA ASN A 103 7.18 27.10 -15.70
C ASN A 103 7.08 28.61 -15.41
N SER A 104 8.20 29.28 -15.11
CA SER A 104 8.26 30.74 -14.95
C SER A 104 7.83 31.51 -16.20
N ASN A 105 7.99 30.92 -17.38
CA ASN A 105 7.37 31.35 -18.63
C ASN A 105 6.42 30.26 -19.16
N PRO A 106 5.11 30.35 -18.90
CA PRO A 106 4.15 29.32 -19.33
C PRO A 106 4.06 29.12 -20.85
N SER A 107 4.48 30.10 -21.65
CA SER A 107 4.54 29.94 -23.11
C SER A 107 5.76 29.13 -23.59
N ALA A 108 6.73 28.90 -22.70
CA ALA A 108 7.98 28.18 -22.99
C ALA A 108 8.55 27.53 -21.70
N PRO A 109 7.88 26.49 -21.17
CA PRO A 109 8.37 25.75 -20.00
C PRO A 109 9.70 25.04 -20.30
N GLN A 110 10.54 24.87 -19.28
CA GLN A 110 11.86 24.26 -19.41
C GLN A 110 12.00 23.06 -18.46
N ASN A 111 12.31 21.88 -18.99
CA ASN A 111 12.70 20.74 -18.14
C ASN A 111 14.10 20.99 -17.57
N VAL A 112 14.23 21.13 -16.25
CA VAL A 112 15.47 21.53 -15.58
C VAL A 112 16.18 20.39 -14.86
N ALA A 113 15.47 19.32 -14.50
CA ALA A 113 16.07 18.11 -13.94
C ALA A 113 15.11 16.92 -14.02
N PHE A 114 15.68 15.72 -13.89
CA PHE A 114 14.94 14.51 -13.60
C PHE A 114 15.49 13.89 -12.32
N ILE A 115 14.63 13.51 -11.39
CA ILE A 115 15.00 12.72 -10.21
C ILE A 115 14.66 11.27 -10.53
N ASN A 116 15.66 10.41 -10.66
CA ASN A 116 15.44 8.97 -10.77
C ASN A 116 14.91 8.45 -9.43
N ILE A 117 13.72 7.88 -9.42
CA ILE A 117 13.05 7.32 -8.24
C ILE A 117 12.33 6.06 -8.69
N PRO A 118 12.99 4.88 -8.63
CA PRO A 118 12.39 3.66 -9.13
C PRO A 118 11.06 3.37 -8.43
N GLY A 119 10.06 3.03 -9.25
CA GLY A 119 8.72 2.75 -8.78
C GLY A 119 7.90 3.97 -8.35
N ASN A 120 8.30 5.20 -8.69
CA ASN A 120 7.49 6.37 -8.39
C ASN A 120 6.19 6.43 -9.21
N THR A 121 5.08 6.80 -8.58
CA THR A 121 3.78 7.06 -9.21
C THR A 121 3.08 8.30 -8.66
N GLU A 122 3.40 8.70 -7.41
CA GLU A 122 2.78 9.81 -6.70
C GLU A 122 3.78 10.93 -6.41
N VAL A 123 3.27 12.15 -6.37
CA VAL A 123 4.04 13.34 -6.01
C VAL A 123 3.19 14.27 -5.15
N ALA A 124 3.77 14.81 -4.08
CA ALA A 124 3.20 15.93 -3.32
C ALA A 124 4.30 16.88 -2.87
N VAL A 125 3.99 18.18 -2.75
CA VAL A 125 4.98 19.20 -2.41
C VAL A 125 4.50 20.09 -1.27
N PHE A 126 5.26 20.12 -0.16
CA PHE A 126 5.07 21.01 0.99
C PHE A 126 6.36 21.79 1.29
N GLY A 127 6.29 23.11 1.25
CA GLY A 127 7.47 23.96 1.40
C GLY A 127 8.54 23.62 0.35
N ASN A 128 9.76 23.36 0.79
CA ASN A 128 10.85 22.95 -0.10
C ASN A 128 11.00 21.43 -0.17
N TYR A 129 9.98 20.66 0.15
CA TYR A 129 10.07 19.21 0.23
C TYR A 129 9.08 18.54 -0.71
N LEU A 130 9.61 17.64 -1.52
CA LEU A 130 8.88 16.75 -2.41
C LEU A 130 8.76 15.38 -1.74
N TYR A 131 7.54 14.89 -1.61
CA TYR A 131 7.18 13.59 -1.04
C TYR A 131 6.72 12.68 -2.15
N VAL A 132 7.33 11.51 -2.24
CA VAL A 132 7.19 10.58 -3.37
C VAL A 132 7.27 9.14 -2.88
N ASP A 133 6.46 8.28 -3.48
CA ASP A 133 6.60 6.83 -3.36
C ASP A 133 7.83 6.32 -4.13
N SER A 134 8.39 5.23 -3.62
CA SER A 134 9.41 4.42 -4.30
C SER A 134 9.19 2.96 -3.93
N TYR A 135 8.26 2.32 -4.63
CA TYR A 135 7.71 1.02 -4.23
C TYR A 135 7.20 1.06 -2.78
N VAL A 136 7.87 0.35 -1.87
CA VAL A 136 7.45 0.20 -0.47
C VAL A 136 7.88 1.36 0.44
N ASP A 137 8.64 2.33 -0.09
CA ASP A 137 9.22 3.43 0.68
C ASP A 137 8.53 4.77 0.37
N LEU A 138 8.41 5.63 1.38
CA LEU A 138 8.19 7.07 1.19
C LEU A 138 9.55 7.79 1.21
N VAL A 139 9.82 8.58 0.18
CA VAL A 139 11.06 9.35 0.03
C VAL A 139 10.73 10.84 0.13
N VAL A 140 11.57 11.58 0.87
CA VAL A 140 11.49 13.04 1.01
C VAL A 140 12.73 13.66 0.39
N MET A 141 12.51 14.45 -0.65
CA MET A 141 13.56 15.19 -1.36
C MET A 141 13.49 16.66 -0.97
N ASP A 142 14.62 17.24 -0.54
CA ASP A 142 14.77 18.70 -0.47
C ASP A 142 14.95 19.24 -1.89
N ILE A 143 14.02 20.09 -2.31
CA ILE A 143 13.94 20.73 -3.62
C ILE A 143 14.16 22.25 -3.52
N SER A 144 14.80 22.76 -2.46
CA SER A 144 15.12 24.20 -2.34
C SER A 144 15.94 24.73 -3.51
N SER A 145 16.70 23.84 -4.15
CA SER A 145 17.36 24.05 -5.44
C SER A 145 16.93 22.93 -6.37
N PRO A 146 15.85 23.08 -7.16
CA PRO A 146 15.22 21.95 -7.86
C PRO A 146 16.17 21.20 -8.82
N GLY A 147 17.12 21.90 -9.45
CA GLY A 147 18.14 21.27 -10.30
C GLY A 147 19.23 20.48 -9.54
N ASN A 148 19.22 20.50 -8.21
CA ASN A 148 20.17 19.80 -7.34
C ASN A 148 19.45 19.34 -6.05
N ALA A 149 18.31 18.68 -6.23
CA ALA A 149 17.54 18.11 -5.13
C ALA A 149 18.33 17.01 -4.40
N THR A 150 18.04 16.80 -3.12
CA THR A 150 18.72 15.79 -2.30
C THR A 150 17.74 15.02 -1.44
N GLU A 151 17.91 13.70 -1.35
CA GLU A 151 17.16 12.89 -0.39
C GLU A 151 17.54 13.29 1.04
N VAL A 152 16.57 13.71 1.85
CA VAL A 152 16.77 14.10 3.26
C VAL A 152 16.18 13.11 4.24
N LYS A 153 15.18 12.33 3.81
CA LYS A 153 14.54 11.31 4.62
C LYS A 153 13.95 10.22 3.74
N ARG A 154 13.98 9.01 4.28
CA ARG A 154 13.25 7.84 3.78
C ARG A 154 12.52 7.20 4.94
N ILE A 155 11.26 6.82 4.72
CA ILE A 155 10.49 5.95 5.60
C ILE A 155 10.35 4.63 4.85
N GLU A 156 11.06 3.62 5.33
CA GLU A 156 11.16 2.34 4.64
C GLU A 156 10.00 1.41 4.96
N ASN A 157 9.55 0.63 3.98
CA ASN A 157 8.49 -0.38 4.13
C ASN A 157 7.20 0.17 4.77
N ILE A 158 6.84 1.40 4.41
CA ILE A 158 5.63 2.05 4.91
C ILE A 158 4.42 1.68 4.05
N PHE A 159 4.64 1.43 2.75
CA PHE A 159 3.58 1.09 1.81
C PHE A 159 3.47 -0.43 1.61
N PRO A 160 2.27 -0.93 1.23
CA PRO A 160 2.06 -2.33 0.88
C PRO A 160 3.04 -2.82 -0.20
N TYR A 161 3.38 -4.11 -0.12
CA TYR A 161 4.24 -4.72 -1.13
C TYR A 161 3.45 -4.95 -2.41
N SER A 162 3.86 -4.31 -3.49
CA SER A 162 3.14 -4.33 -4.75
C SER A 162 4.03 -4.81 -5.92
N THR A 163 3.43 -5.51 -6.88
CA THR A 163 4.15 -6.09 -8.04
C THR A 163 3.53 -5.66 -9.36
N PRO A 164 4.28 -5.55 -10.47
CA PRO A 164 3.70 -5.33 -11.80
C PRO A 164 2.63 -6.37 -12.14
N SER A 165 1.71 -6.07 -13.05
CA SER A 165 0.75 -7.07 -13.52
C SER A 165 1.47 -8.22 -14.23
N PRO A 166 1.27 -9.49 -13.82
CA PRO A 166 1.83 -10.65 -14.51
C PRO A 166 1.08 -10.94 -15.81
N ASP A 167 1.65 -11.77 -16.68
CA ASP A 167 0.93 -12.32 -17.83
C ASP A 167 -0.19 -13.25 -17.35
N SER A 168 -1.44 -12.95 -17.74
CA SER A 168 -2.63 -13.69 -17.31
C SER A 168 -2.67 -15.15 -17.80
N ASP A 169 -1.91 -15.49 -18.84
CA ASP A 169 -1.88 -16.85 -19.40
C ASP A 169 -1.05 -17.82 -18.55
N TYR A 170 -0.23 -17.30 -17.62
CA TYR A 170 0.69 -18.10 -16.81
C TYR A 170 0.48 -17.89 -15.30
N PRO A 171 0.62 -18.93 -14.47
CA PRO A 171 0.64 -18.78 -13.02
C PRO A 171 1.83 -17.92 -12.57
N VAL A 172 1.73 -17.35 -11.37
CA VAL A 172 2.83 -16.62 -10.73
C VAL A 172 3.66 -17.59 -9.89
N ALA A 173 4.98 -17.57 -10.09
CA ALA A 173 5.91 -18.32 -9.25
C ALA A 173 5.95 -17.73 -7.84
N GLN A 174 6.37 -18.54 -6.85
CA GLN A 174 6.46 -18.08 -5.46
C GLN A 174 7.27 -16.78 -5.33
N LEU A 175 6.68 -15.80 -4.64
CA LEU A 175 7.33 -14.54 -4.32
C LEU A 175 8.23 -14.68 -3.09
N GLU A 176 9.40 -14.05 -3.16
CA GLU A 176 10.36 -13.92 -2.07
C GLU A 176 10.65 -12.42 -1.80
N PRO A 177 9.77 -11.68 -1.09
CA PRO A 177 9.95 -10.25 -0.83
C PRO A 177 11.30 -9.89 -0.19
N ILE A 178 11.92 -10.82 0.54
CA ILE A 178 13.27 -10.67 1.11
C ILE A 178 14.35 -10.37 0.06
N LYS A 179 14.14 -10.74 -1.22
CA LYS A 179 15.07 -10.47 -2.32
C LYS A 179 15.02 -9.02 -2.83
N GLY A 180 13.98 -8.27 -2.47
CA GLY A 180 13.76 -6.90 -2.91
C GLY A 180 12.38 -6.71 -3.56
N VAL A 181 12.25 -5.65 -4.35
CA VAL A 181 11.01 -5.32 -5.06
C VAL A 181 10.96 -6.02 -6.41
N VAL A 182 9.77 -6.46 -6.85
CA VAL A 182 9.58 -7.02 -8.19
C VAL A 182 9.49 -5.89 -9.20
N THR A 183 10.41 -5.85 -10.17
CA THR A 183 10.43 -4.84 -11.23
C THR A 183 9.76 -5.30 -12.51
N SER A 184 9.75 -6.62 -12.76
CA SER A 184 9.14 -7.23 -13.93
C SER A 184 8.97 -8.74 -13.75
N TRP A 185 8.33 -9.38 -14.73
CA TRP A 185 8.15 -10.82 -14.81
C TRP A 185 8.88 -11.39 -16.03
N LYS A 186 9.41 -12.60 -15.89
CA LYS A 186 9.95 -13.38 -17.01
C LYS A 186 9.25 -14.73 -17.09
N ILE A 187 8.89 -15.16 -18.30
CA ILE A 187 8.23 -16.45 -18.50
C ILE A 187 9.30 -17.54 -18.58
N GLU A 188 9.33 -18.42 -17.58
CA GLU A 188 10.30 -19.53 -17.48
C GLU A 188 9.64 -20.82 -17.03
N GLU A 189 10.21 -21.96 -17.42
CA GLU A 189 9.87 -23.27 -16.86
C GLU A 189 10.55 -23.41 -15.51
N ILE A 190 9.75 -23.64 -14.46
CA ILE A 190 10.22 -23.87 -13.10
C ILE A 190 9.92 -25.30 -12.67
N ASN A 191 10.79 -25.84 -11.83
CA ASN A 191 10.55 -27.09 -11.10
C ASN A 191 10.28 -26.73 -9.64
N GLU A 192 9.02 -26.80 -9.23
CA GLU A 192 8.59 -26.53 -7.86
C GLU A 192 8.51 -27.84 -7.08
N THR A 193 9.13 -27.84 -5.90
CA THR A 193 9.09 -28.99 -4.98
C THR A 193 8.28 -28.59 -3.76
N THR A 194 7.07 -29.11 -3.62
CA THR A 194 6.18 -28.81 -2.49
C THR A 194 6.17 -29.98 -1.51
N GLU A 195 6.43 -29.72 -0.23
CA GLU A 195 6.25 -30.71 0.85
C GLU A 195 4.84 -30.57 1.43
N HIS A 196 3.99 -31.58 1.25
CA HIS A 196 2.67 -31.65 1.87
C HIS A 196 2.71 -32.60 3.09
N THR A 197 2.13 -32.19 4.21
CA THR A 197 1.64 -33.15 5.22
C THR A 197 0.24 -33.62 4.80
N VAL A 198 -0.12 -34.88 5.06
CA VAL A 198 -1.41 -35.47 4.65
C VAL A 198 -2.56 -34.88 5.49
N SER A 199 -2.88 -33.60 5.29
CA SER A 199 -4.03 -32.91 5.84
C SER A 199 -4.16 -31.54 5.17
N HIS A 200 -5.23 -31.39 4.38
CA HIS A 200 -5.71 -30.17 3.74
C HIS A 200 -4.92 -29.63 2.55
N PHE A 201 -5.45 -29.94 1.36
CA PHE A 201 -5.34 -29.10 0.18
C PHE A 201 -5.99 -27.74 0.47
N TYR A 202 -5.17 -26.71 0.71
CA TYR A 202 -5.52 -25.32 0.44
C TYR A 202 -4.40 -24.74 -0.43
N TYR A 203 -4.74 -24.41 -1.67
CA TYR A 203 -4.08 -23.29 -2.37
C TYR A 203 -4.46 -22.00 -1.61
N TYR A 204 -3.63 -20.95 -1.73
CA TYR A 204 -3.69 -19.63 -1.07
C TYR A 204 -2.80 -19.46 0.17
N GLU A 205 -1.52 -19.12 -0.03
CA GLU A 205 -0.73 -18.38 0.97
C GLU A 205 0.25 -17.33 0.36
N ALA A 206 0.59 -17.39 -0.94
CA ALA A 206 1.54 -16.43 -1.54
C ALA A 206 0.90 -15.22 -2.26
N TYR A 207 -0.39 -15.29 -2.61
CA TYR A 207 -1.08 -14.17 -3.28
C TYR A 207 -1.59 -13.11 -2.30
N ASP A 208 -1.69 -13.44 -1.00
CA ASP A 208 -2.27 -12.56 0.03
C ASP A 208 -1.32 -11.44 0.50
N MET A 209 -0.10 -11.35 -0.02
CA MET A 209 0.88 -10.32 0.37
C MET A 209 1.27 -9.36 -0.76
N ALA A 210 0.96 -9.69 -2.01
CA ALA A 210 1.39 -8.93 -3.17
C ALA A 210 0.18 -8.53 -4.00
N VAL A 211 -0.08 -7.23 -4.07
CA VAL A 211 -1.17 -6.69 -4.87
C VAL A 211 -0.60 -6.19 -6.19
N ALA A 212 -1.39 -6.33 -7.26
CA ALA A 212 -0.99 -5.83 -8.57
C ALA A 212 -0.93 -4.30 -8.53
N ARG A 213 0.22 -3.73 -8.92
CA ARG A 213 0.41 -2.30 -9.09
C ARG A 213 -0.51 -1.82 -10.20
N GLU A 214 -1.64 -1.23 -9.81
CA GLU A 214 -2.51 -0.55 -10.75
C GLU A 214 -1.92 0.82 -11.09
N THR A 215 -1.17 0.86 -12.19
CA THR A 215 -0.86 2.11 -12.88
C THR A 215 -2.10 2.56 -13.63
N SER A 216 -3.12 3.08 -12.94
CA SER A 216 -4.26 3.76 -13.57
C SER A 216 -3.82 5.11 -14.16
N GLY A 217 -2.83 5.07 -15.07
CA GLY A 217 -2.31 6.20 -15.83
C GLY A 217 -3.24 6.52 -16.99
N MET A 218 -4.31 7.27 -16.71
CA MET A 218 -5.15 7.84 -17.74
C MET A 218 -4.46 9.07 -18.33
N SER A 219 -4.20 9.08 -19.64
CA SER A 219 -3.57 10.20 -20.35
C SER A 219 -4.32 11.51 -20.11
N ASN A 220 -3.65 12.49 -19.49
CA ASN A 220 -4.20 13.80 -19.17
C ASN A 220 -4.51 14.62 -20.44
N GLN A 221 -5.76 15.04 -20.60
CA GLN A 221 -6.10 16.27 -21.35
C GLN A 221 -6.93 17.20 -20.46
N ASN A 222 -6.38 18.40 -20.25
CA ASN A 222 -6.93 19.59 -19.58
C ASN A 222 -7.01 19.57 -18.04
N THR A 223 -6.00 20.17 -17.42
CA THR A 223 -6.00 20.61 -16.02
C THR A 223 -6.49 22.05 -15.90
N VAL A 224 -7.47 22.29 -15.02
CA VAL A 224 -7.84 23.62 -14.53
C VAL A 224 -6.93 23.97 -13.36
N VAL A 225 -6.15 25.05 -13.46
CA VAL A 225 -5.25 25.52 -12.39
C VAL A 225 -5.95 26.67 -11.64
N PRO A 226 -6.28 26.52 -10.34
CA PRO A 226 -6.71 27.64 -9.53
C PRO A 226 -5.51 28.54 -9.21
N ASN A 227 -5.63 29.83 -9.47
CA ASN A 227 -4.63 30.82 -9.06
C ASN A 227 -4.67 31.00 -7.54
N ASN A 228 -3.68 30.46 -6.82
CA ASN A 228 -3.44 30.83 -5.43
C ASN A 228 -1.95 31.03 -5.17
N SER A 229 -1.52 32.28 -5.21
CA SER A 229 -0.16 32.71 -4.93
C SER A 229 0.03 32.88 -3.41
N GLY A 230 0.80 31.98 -2.80
CA GLY A 230 1.30 32.13 -1.42
C GLY A 230 1.03 30.98 -0.44
N SER A 231 0.53 29.83 -0.89
CA SER A 231 0.41 28.64 -0.04
C SER A 231 1.75 27.90 0.04
N SER A 232 2.14 27.43 1.24
CA SER A 232 3.27 26.50 1.42
C SER A 232 3.04 25.15 0.72
N THR A 233 1.78 24.84 0.39
CA THR A 233 1.36 23.60 -0.25
C THR A 233 1.17 23.84 -1.74
N GLY A 234 1.79 23.01 -2.59
CA GLY A 234 1.53 23.04 -4.02
C GLY A 234 0.13 22.50 -4.38
N ILE A 235 -0.25 22.66 -5.64
CA ILE A 235 -1.56 22.26 -6.15
C ILE A 235 -1.46 20.86 -6.76
N ALA A 236 -2.23 19.92 -6.21
CA ALA A 236 -2.41 18.56 -6.71
C ALA A 236 -3.37 18.53 -7.90
N GLY A 237 -3.16 17.61 -8.84
CA GLY A 237 -4.18 17.27 -9.84
C GLY A 237 -5.32 16.44 -9.23
N SER A 238 -6.45 16.34 -9.94
CA SER A 238 -7.64 15.58 -9.50
C SER A 238 -7.42 14.06 -9.39
N MET A 239 -6.27 13.57 -9.86
CA MET A 239 -5.90 12.16 -9.83
C MET A 239 -4.97 11.81 -8.65
N SER A 240 -4.57 12.76 -7.81
CA SER A 240 -3.55 12.51 -6.77
C SER A 240 -4.02 11.53 -5.69
N ARG A 241 -3.13 10.61 -5.28
CA ARG A 241 -3.30 9.83 -4.03
C ARG A 241 -2.41 10.32 -2.90
N PHE A 242 -1.51 11.27 -3.18
CA PHE A 242 -0.80 12.04 -2.18
C PHE A 242 -1.35 13.46 -2.15
N ILE A 243 -1.91 13.87 -1.01
CA ILE A 243 -2.41 15.23 -0.81
C ILE A 243 -1.91 15.79 0.49
N ILE A 244 -1.74 17.10 0.53
CA ILE A 244 -1.39 17.82 1.75
C ILE A 244 -2.57 18.70 2.15
N SER A 245 -3.00 18.57 3.41
CA SER A 245 -4.02 19.42 4.01
C SER A 245 -3.68 19.67 5.46
N LYS A 246 -3.79 20.92 5.91
CA LYS A 246 -3.54 21.32 7.31
C LYS A 246 -2.20 20.80 7.86
N GLU A 247 -1.12 20.96 7.09
CA GLU A 247 0.24 20.50 7.43
C GLU A 247 0.35 19.00 7.68
N HIS A 248 -0.52 18.20 7.08
CA HIS A 248 -0.44 16.73 7.09
C HIS A 248 -0.41 16.21 5.65
N LEU A 249 0.46 15.23 5.40
CA LEU A 249 0.45 14.46 4.16
C LEU A 249 -0.46 13.24 4.37
N TYR A 250 -1.42 13.08 3.49
CA TYR A 250 -2.27 11.90 3.41
C TYR A 250 -1.87 11.17 2.12
N THR A 251 -1.43 9.93 2.27
CA THR A 251 -1.06 9.06 1.14
C THR A 251 -2.03 7.90 1.11
N VAL A 252 -2.56 7.58 -0.06
CA VAL A 252 -3.30 6.34 -0.25
C VAL A 252 -2.56 5.45 -1.24
N GLU A 253 -2.23 4.24 -0.80
CA GLU A 253 -1.74 3.19 -1.67
C GLU A 253 -2.68 1.99 -1.54
N GLU A 254 -3.21 1.55 -2.69
CA GLU A 254 -4.29 0.55 -2.80
C GLU A 254 -5.57 0.93 -2.05
N SER A 255 -5.67 0.55 -0.78
CA SER A 255 -6.80 0.82 0.11
C SER A 255 -6.32 1.21 1.51
N THR A 256 -5.04 1.53 1.67
CA THR A 256 -4.48 1.97 2.95
C THR A 256 -4.16 3.44 2.89
N MET A 257 -4.75 4.23 3.79
CA MET A 257 -4.37 5.62 4.00
C MET A 257 -3.34 5.71 5.12
N HIS A 258 -2.18 6.29 4.83
CA HIS A 258 -1.21 6.71 5.85
C HIS A 258 -1.25 8.23 6.01
N VAL A 259 -1.18 8.67 7.26
CA VAL A 259 -1.16 10.10 7.62
C VAL A 259 0.18 10.44 8.25
N PHE A 260 0.82 11.49 7.75
CA PHE A 260 2.09 11.99 8.26
C PHE A 260 1.96 13.45 8.69
N ASP A 261 2.42 13.76 9.89
CA ASP A 261 2.54 15.12 10.41
C ASP A 261 3.76 15.82 9.77
N LEU A 262 3.54 17.00 9.18
CA LEU A 262 4.57 17.80 8.50
C LEU A 262 5.02 19.01 9.34
N ALA A 263 4.80 19.03 10.66
CA ALA A 263 5.36 20.06 11.54
C ALA A 263 6.90 20.19 11.41
N ASN A 264 7.58 19.09 11.07
CA ASN A 264 8.94 19.10 10.54
C ASN A 264 8.99 18.49 9.12
N PRO A 265 8.86 19.30 8.07
CA PRO A 265 8.70 18.81 6.69
C PRO A 265 9.84 17.92 6.15
N ASN A 266 11.07 18.09 6.65
CA ASN A 266 12.20 17.25 6.22
C ASN A 266 12.27 15.89 6.93
N ASN A 267 11.45 15.69 7.97
CA ASN A 267 11.37 14.45 8.74
C ASN A 267 9.91 14.29 9.20
N PRO A 268 9.00 13.96 8.25
CA PRO A 268 7.59 13.73 8.56
C PRO A 268 7.44 12.67 9.64
N ALA A 269 6.54 12.91 10.59
CA ALA A 269 6.23 11.95 11.65
C ALA A 269 5.05 11.08 11.21
N GLU A 270 5.25 9.77 11.19
CA GLU A 270 4.18 8.80 10.92
C GLU A 270 3.09 8.88 12.00
N GLY A 271 1.85 8.96 11.57
CA GLY A 271 0.67 9.05 12.41
C GLY A 271 -0.27 7.88 12.20
N THR A 272 -1.54 8.18 11.93
CA THR A 272 -2.59 7.18 11.80
C THR A 272 -2.48 6.44 10.46
N THR A 273 -2.68 5.12 10.50
CA THR A 273 -2.92 4.29 9.32
C THR A 273 -4.37 3.79 9.34
N ILE A 274 -5.08 3.94 8.23
CA ILE A 274 -6.50 3.58 8.08
C ILE A 274 -6.64 2.61 6.92
N ASP A 275 -7.24 1.46 7.20
CA ASP A 275 -7.67 0.50 6.19
C ASP A 275 -9.07 0.88 5.67
N ILE A 276 -9.13 1.28 4.40
CA ILE A 276 -10.34 1.74 3.70
C ILE A 276 -11.22 0.54 3.24
N THR A 277 -10.68 -0.69 3.24
CA THR A 277 -11.37 -1.90 2.73
C THR A 277 -12.61 -2.32 3.53
N ASN A 278 -12.88 -1.71 4.69
CA ASN A 278 -14.00 -2.07 5.57
C ASN A 278 -15.40 -1.74 5.02
N LEU A 279 -15.51 -1.14 3.84
CA LEU A 279 -16.78 -0.68 3.27
C LEU A 279 -17.16 -1.38 1.96
N ASP A 280 -16.19 -1.92 1.20
CA ASP A 280 -16.47 -2.68 -0.03
C ASP A 280 -15.28 -3.59 -0.38
N TRP A 281 -15.50 -4.90 -0.45
CA TRP A 281 -14.45 -5.94 -0.47
C TRP A 281 -13.62 -6.03 -1.77
N ASN A 282 -13.62 -4.99 -2.59
CA ASN A 282 -12.80 -4.96 -3.80
C ASN A 282 -12.56 -3.53 -4.35
N SER A 283 -12.81 -2.49 -3.55
CA SER A 283 -12.75 -1.12 -4.05
C SER A 283 -11.36 -0.51 -3.87
N ILE A 284 -10.64 -0.44 -4.99
CA ILE A 284 -9.36 0.26 -5.08
C ILE A 284 -9.62 1.77 -4.99
N VAL A 285 -8.80 2.48 -4.23
CA VAL A 285 -8.84 3.94 -4.18
C VAL A 285 -8.12 4.49 -5.40
N GLU A 286 -8.81 5.32 -6.18
CA GLU A 286 -8.24 5.96 -7.37
C GLU A 286 -7.66 7.33 -7.04
N THR A 287 -8.35 8.09 -6.21
CA THR A 287 -8.01 9.50 -5.93
C THR A 287 -8.40 9.91 -4.53
N ILE A 288 -7.70 10.91 -3.99
CA ILE A 288 -8.14 11.65 -2.81
C ILE A 288 -8.12 13.14 -3.10
N PHE A 289 -9.11 13.87 -2.57
CA PHE A 289 -9.26 15.29 -2.79
C PHE A 289 -9.63 16.01 -1.48
N PRO A 290 -8.79 16.94 -0.99
CA PRO A 290 -9.12 17.72 0.19
C PRO A 290 -10.08 18.87 -0.16
N TYR A 291 -11.12 19.05 0.67
CA TYR A 291 -11.98 20.23 0.62
C TYR A 291 -12.47 20.59 2.03
N ASN A 292 -12.17 21.81 2.46
CA ASN A 292 -12.42 22.30 3.83
C ASN A 292 -11.83 21.35 4.90
N ASP A 293 -12.69 20.84 5.78
CA ASP A 293 -12.34 19.91 6.87
C ASP A 293 -12.52 18.44 6.44
N TYR A 294 -12.52 18.14 5.14
CA TYR A 294 -12.81 16.80 4.65
C TYR A 294 -11.83 16.34 3.57
N ILE A 295 -11.69 15.01 3.46
CA ILE A 295 -11.06 14.32 2.34
C ILE A 295 -12.12 13.48 1.66
N PHE A 296 -12.29 13.71 0.36
CA PHE A 296 -13.12 12.90 -0.51
C PHE A 296 -12.22 11.85 -1.17
N VAL A 297 -12.58 10.58 -1.04
CA VAL A 297 -11.83 9.43 -1.54
C VAL A 297 -12.63 8.83 -2.68
N GLY A 298 -12.16 9.02 -3.91
CA GLY A 298 -12.74 8.40 -5.09
C GLY A 298 -12.27 6.94 -5.17
N THR A 299 -13.23 6.02 -5.24
CA THR A 299 -13.00 4.58 -5.38
C THR A 299 -13.66 4.06 -6.64
N GLN A 300 -13.43 2.80 -6.98
CA GLN A 300 -14.08 2.21 -8.14
C GLN A 300 -15.61 2.06 -8.00
N SER A 301 -16.16 2.02 -6.78
CA SER A 301 -17.60 1.78 -6.54
C SER A 301 -18.35 2.99 -5.97
N GLY A 302 -17.65 4.09 -5.70
CA GLY A 302 -18.22 5.23 -5.03
C GLY A 302 -17.20 6.23 -4.53
N MET A 303 -17.71 7.24 -3.83
CA MET A 303 -16.94 8.26 -3.14
C MET A 303 -17.14 8.10 -1.63
N LEU A 304 -16.05 7.95 -0.88
CA LEU A 304 -16.06 7.97 0.58
C LEU A 304 -15.66 9.36 1.08
N VAL A 305 -16.16 9.76 2.25
CA VAL A 305 -15.81 11.05 2.85
C VAL A 305 -15.28 10.85 4.26
N TYR A 306 -14.14 11.46 4.54
CA TYR A 306 -13.50 11.47 5.85
C TYR A 306 -13.41 12.89 6.40
N ASP A 307 -13.81 13.09 7.65
CA ASP A 307 -13.59 14.32 8.43
C ASP A 307 -12.13 14.37 8.91
N ILE A 308 -11.44 15.48 8.62
CA ILE A 308 -10.08 15.83 9.02
C ILE A 308 -10.03 17.15 9.81
N SER A 309 -11.08 17.47 10.55
CA SER A 309 -11.11 18.55 11.55
C SER A 309 -9.97 18.41 12.57
N ILE A 310 -9.64 17.16 12.93
CA ILE A 310 -8.40 16.77 13.59
C ILE A 310 -7.50 16.07 12.56
N PRO A 311 -6.51 16.77 11.96
CA PRO A 311 -5.80 16.30 10.76
C PRO A 311 -5.10 14.95 10.91
N GLY A 312 -4.50 14.70 12.09
CA GLY A 312 -3.78 13.44 12.36
C GLY A 312 -4.69 12.23 12.55
N THR A 313 -6.01 12.39 12.62
CA THR A 313 -6.98 11.33 12.89
C THR A 313 -8.21 11.45 12.00
N PRO A 314 -8.13 11.10 10.70
CA PRO A 314 -9.29 11.08 9.82
C PRO A 314 -10.39 10.16 10.35
N VAL A 315 -11.64 10.60 10.26
CA VAL A 315 -12.81 9.85 10.71
C VAL A 315 -13.77 9.67 9.54
N PHE A 316 -14.18 8.44 9.25
CA PHE A 316 -15.19 8.18 8.22
C PHE A 316 -16.52 8.88 8.55
N THR A 317 -17.10 9.55 7.56
CA THR A 317 -18.31 10.38 7.72
C THR A 317 -19.48 9.84 6.91
N SER A 318 -19.27 9.59 5.62
CA SER A 318 -20.34 9.21 4.69
C SER A 318 -19.80 8.57 3.41
N GLU A 319 -20.72 8.03 2.62
CA GLU A 319 -20.48 7.32 1.37
C GLU A 319 -21.53 7.75 0.34
N PHE A 320 -21.08 7.89 -0.91
CA PHE A 320 -21.94 7.91 -2.10
C PHE A 320 -21.53 6.78 -3.03
N SER A 321 -22.38 5.77 -3.20
CA SER A 321 -22.10 4.64 -4.11
C SER A 321 -22.72 4.86 -5.50
N HIS A 322 -22.00 4.47 -6.56
CA HIS A 322 -22.48 4.46 -7.95
C HIS A 322 -22.06 3.16 -8.66
N ILE A 323 -22.33 3.04 -9.96
CA ILE A 323 -21.87 1.89 -10.76
C ILE A 323 -20.35 1.90 -10.91
N THR A 324 -19.71 0.74 -10.97
CA THR A 324 -18.25 0.64 -11.05
C THR A 324 -17.66 1.47 -12.19
N SER A 325 -16.73 2.37 -11.87
CA SER A 325 -16.06 3.26 -12.82
C SER A 325 -14.72 3.79 -12.25
N CYS A 326 -13.89 4.47 -13.05
CA CYS A 326 -12.69 5.13 -12.54
C CYS A 326 -13.02 6.60 -12.23
N ASP A 327 -13.09 6.95 -10.95
CA ASP A 327 -13.88 8.12 -10.52
C ASP A 327 -13.03 9.15 -9.78
N PRO A 328 -12.31 10.02 -10.52
CA PRO A 328 -11.69 11.17 -9.89
C PRO A 328 -12.76 12.12 -9.38
N VAL A 329 -12.53 12.59 -8.16
CA VAL A 329 -13.42 13.52 -7.46
C VAL A 329 -12.74 14.88 -7.35
N VAL A 330 -13.48 15.92 -7.69
CA VAL A 330 -13.11 17.32 -7.38
C VAL A 330 -14.29 17.99 -6.70
N VAL A 331 -14.03 18.77 -5.67
CA VAL A 331 -15.07 19.50 -4.94
C VAL A 331 -14.81 21.00 -5.01
N GLU A 332 -15.83 21.75 -5.43
CA GLU A 332 -15.80 23.21 -5.45
C GLU A 332 -17.19 23.76 -5.10
N ASN A 333 -17.25 24.75 -4.21
CA ASN A 333 -18.49 25.44 -3.80
C ASN A 333 -19.63 24.48 -3.42
N ASP A 334 -19.35 23.58 -2.47
CA ASP A 334 -20.29 22.55 -2.00
C ASP A 334 -20.87 21.66 -3.12
N THR A 335 -20.16 21.54 -4.25
CA THR A 335 -20.51 20.66 -5.36
C THR A 335 -19.36 19.72 -5.65
N ALA A 336 -19.60 18.41 -5.55
CA ALA A 336 -18.65 17.39 -5.97
C ALA A 336 -18.92 16.97 -7.42
N TYR A 337 -17.85 16.89 -8.20
CA TYR A 337 -17.83 16.48 -9.60
C TYR A 337 -17.11 15.15 -9.68
N VAL A 338 -17.82 14.11 -10.11
CA VAL A 338 -17.30 12.75 -10.21
C VAL A 338 -17.41 12.30 -11.67
N THR A 339 -16.28 12.05 -12.32
CA THR A 339 -16.30 11.64 -13.74
C THR A 339 -16.30 10.12 -13.85
N LEU A 340 -17.34 9.55 -14.44
CA LEU A 340 -17.36 8.14 -14.80
C LEU A 340 -16.91 7.97 -16.25
N ARG A 341 -15.83 7.24 -16.50
CA ARG A 341 -15.33 7.02 -17.88
C ARG A 341 -15.65 5.62 -18.38
N GLY A 342 -16.38 5.55 -19.49
CA GLY A 342 -16.63 4.29 -20.18
C GLY A 342 -15.42 3.81 -20.99
N GLY A 343 -15.21 2.48 -21.08
CA GLY A 343 -14.16 1.85 -21.86
C GLY A 343 -12.76 1.89 -21.23
N SER A 344 -12.66 2.22 -19.94
CA SER A 344 -11.43 2.11 -19.13
C SER A 344 -11.30 0.70 -18.51
N ALA A 345 -10.18 0.46 -17.81
CA ALA A 345 -9.97 -0.76 -17.04
C ALA A 345 -11.07 -1.02 -15.99
N CYS A 346 -11.77 0.03 -15.52
CA CYS A 346 -12.87 -0.07 -14.55
C CYS A 346 -14.24 -0.47 -15.15
N GLY A 347 -14.32 -0.83 -16.45
CA GLY A 347 -15.45 -1.60 -16.99
C GLY A 347 -16.77 -0.86 -17.27
N SER A 348 -16.84 0.47 -17.13
CA SER A 348 -18.05 1.22 -17.47
C SER A 348 -18.29 1.31 -18.99
N PHE A 349 -19.54 1.44 -19.42
CA PHE A 349 -19.93 1.55 -20.84
C PHE A 349 -20.36 2.96 -21.27
N ASN A 350 -20.56 3.88 -20.32
CA ASN A 350 -21.02 5.24 -20.60
C ASN A 350 -20.09 6.26 -19.94
N ASN A 351 -19.79 7.34 -20.67
CA ASN A 351 -19.17 8.51 -20.07
C ASN A 351 -20.27 9.31 -19.34
N GLN A 352 -20.04 9.63 -18.08
CA GLN A 352 -20.98 10.34 -17.22
C GLN A 352 -20.22 11.32 -16.32
N LEU A 353 -20.87 12.42 -15.96
CA LEU A 353 -20.41 13.36 -14.94
C LEU A 353 -21.51 13.45 -13.90
N ASP A 354 -21.22 12.95 -12.71
CA ASP A 354 -22.09 13.13 -11.56
C ASP A 354 -21.76 14.46 -10.89
N VAL A 355 -22.82 15.22 -10.60
CA VAL A 355 -22.77 16.51 -9.94
C VAL A 355 -23.58 16.38 -8.66
N ILE A 356 -22.88 16.32 -7.54
CA ILE A 356 -23.44 15.96 -6.24
C ILE A 356 -23.39 17.20 -5.35
N ASP A 357 -24.53 17.57 -4.76
CA ASP A 357 -24.59 18.59 -3.73
C ASP A 357 -24.02 18.02 -2.43
N VAL A 358 -22.90 18.58 -1.97
CA VAL A 358 -22.21 18.18 -0.73
C VAL A 358 -22.30 19.26 0.35
N SER A 359 -23.30 20.14 0.27
CA SER A 359 -23.56 21.14 1.32
C SER A 359 -23.94 20.52 2.66
N ASN A 360 -24.46 19.28 2.65
CA ASN A 360 -24.60 18.44 3.82
C ASN A 360 -23.80 17.14 3.65
N ILE A 361 -22.58 17.13 4.19
CA ILE A 361 -21.64 16.01 4.05
C ILE A 361 -22.13 14.73 4.73
N SER A 362 -23.08 14.84 5.67
CA SER A 362 -23.59 13.69 6.43
C SER A 362 -24.69 12.88 5.73
N SER A 363 -25.21 13.30 4.57
CA SER A 363 -26.37 12.66 3.94
C SER A 363 -26.40 12.74 2.43
#